data_AF-A0A2E6IRX6-F1
#
_entry.id   AF-A0A2E6IRX6-F1
#
_cell.length_a   1.000
_cell.length_b   1.000
_cell.length_c   1.000
_cell.angle_alpha   90.00
_cell.angle_beta   90.00
_cell.angle_gamma   90.00
#
_symmetry.space_group_name_H-M   'P 1'
#
loop_
_entity.id
_entity.type
_entity.pdbx_description
1 polymer ?
#
loop_
_entity_poly.entity_id
_entity_poly.type
_entity_poly.pdbx_seq_one_letter_code
_entity_poly.pdbx_strand_id
1 'polypeptide(L)' 'MARYLILAGFLLILIGLLWGPLSRLGLGRLPGDIVIERENFTLYIPITSAILVSVVLSVLLALLRGLTGR' A
#
# COMPACT_ATOMS: atom_id res chain seq x y z
N MET A 1 -7.95 6.31 23.57
CA MET A 1 -9.00 5.84 22.62
C MET A 1 -9.14 6.73 21.39
N ALA A 2 -9.28 8.06 21.52
CA ALA A 2 -9.41 8.97 20.37
C ALA A 2 -8.31 8.81 19.29
N ARG A 3 -7.04 8.63 19.68
CA ARG A 3 -5.92 8.40 18.74
C ARG A 3 -6.10 7.18 17.83
N TYR A 4 -6.68 6.10 18.34
CA TYR A 4 -6.92 4.89 17.55
C TYR A 4 -8.09 5.09 16.58
N LEU A 5 -9.11 5.86 16.98
CA LEU A 5 -10.22 6.24 16.10
C LEU A 5 -9.75 7.14 14.95
N ILE A 6 -8.84 8.10 15.23
CA ILE A 6 -8.23 8.95 14.20
C ILE A 6 -7.41 8.11 13.22
N LEU A 7 -6.61 7.17 13.72
CA LEU A 7 -5.80 6.28 12.87
C LEU A 7 -6.68 5.38 11.99
N ALA A 8 -7.75 4.82 12.55
CA ALA A 8 -8.72 4.00 11.82
C ALA A 8 -9.45 4.81 10.73
N GLY A 9 -9.88 6.04 11.04
CA GLY A 9 -10.49 6.94 10.06
C GLY A 9 -9.54 7.31 8.92
N PHE A 10 -8.27 7.60 9.24
CA PHE A 10 -7.25 7.88 8.24
C PHE A 10 -6.98 6.68 7.32
N LEU A 11 -6.89 5.47 7.89
CA LEU A 11 -6.76 4.22 7.13
C LEU A 11 -7.94 4.00 6.18
N LEU A 12 -9.18 4.23 6.65
CA LEU A 12 -10.37 4.10 5.82
C LEU A 12 -10.36 5.08 4.64
N ILE A 13 -9.94 6.32 4.85
CA ILE A 13 -9.79 7.32 3.77
C ILE A 13 -8.74 6.87 2.76
N LEU A 14 -7.57 6.42 3.22
CA LEU A 14 -6.52 5.91 2.34
C LEU A 14 -6.98 4.71 1.51
N ILE A 15 -7.67 3.76 2.14
CA ILE A 15 -8.22 2.58 1.44
C ILE A 15 -9.24 3.05 0.40
N GLY A 16 -10.17 3.93 0.75
CA GLY A 16 -11.19 4.44 -0.17
C GLY A 16 -10.60 5.20 -1.37
N LEU A 17 -9.58 6.04 -1.12
CA LEU A 17 -8.90 6.80 -2.17
C LEU A 17 -8.11 5.89 -3.12
N LEU A 18 -7.44 4.88 -2.57
CA LEU A 18 -6.65 3.93 -3.35
C LEU A 18 -7.53 2.86 -4.02
N TRP A 19 -8.74 2.58 -3.55
CA TRP A 19 -9.59 1.51 -4.07
C TRP A 19 -9.90 1.66 -5.57
N GLY A 20 -10.24 2.87 -6.02
CA GLY A 20 -10.55 3.14 -7.43
C GLY A 20 -9.37 2.86 -8.37
N PRO A 21 -8.20 3.50 -8.17
CA PRO A 21 -7.01 3.22 -8.96
C PRO A 21 -6.55 1.76 -8.85
N LEU A 22 -6.53 1.20 -7.65
CA LEU A 22 -6.00 -0.14 -7.39
C LEU A 22 -6.87 -1.24 -7.99
N SER A 23 -8.20 -1.05 -8.00
CA SER A 23 -9.14 -1.95 -8.69
C SER A 23 -9.06 -1.85 -10.21
N ARG A 24 -8.75 -0.66 -10.77
CA ARG A 24 -8.58 -0.46 -12.22
C ARG A 24 -7.23 -0.94 -12.75
N LEU A 25 -6.18 -0.91 -11.93
CA LEU A 25 -4.82 -1.27 -12.33
C LEU A 25 -4.54 -2.77 -12.25
N GLY A 26 -5.42 -3.55 -11.60
CA GLY A 26 -5.18 -4.96 -11.32
C GLY A 26 -4.07 -5.11 -10.28
N LEU A 27 -4.45 -5.53 -9.07
CA LEU A 27 -3.48 -5.89 -8.02
C LEU A 27 -2.50 -6.93 -8.58
N GLY A 28 -1.24 -6.53 -8.78
CA GLY A 28 -0.21 -7.39 -9.38
C GLY A 28 0.28 -6.99 -10.77
N ARG A 29 -0.27 -5.95 -11.40
CA ARG A 29 0.19 -5.44 -12.72
C ARG A 29 0.21 -3.91 -12.75
N LEU A 30 0.66 -3.28 -11.66
CA LEU A 30 0.86 -1.83 -11.66
C LEU A 30 1.91 -1.47 -12.73
N PRO A 31 1.77 -0.31 -13.41
CA PRO A 31 2.84 0.19 -14.26
C PRO A 31 4.14 0.27 -13.46
N GLY A 32 5.17 -0.44 -13.92
CA GLY A 32 6.46 -0.60 -13.25
C GLY A 32 6.63 -1.92 -12.48
N ASP A 33 5.57 -2.69 -12.25
CA ASP A 33 5.70 -4.10 -11.85
C ASP A 33 6.07 -4.94 -13.08
N ILE A 34 7.15 -5.72 -12.99
CA ILE A 34 7.65 -6.52 -14.11
C ILE A 34 7.17 -7.96 -13.92
N VAL A 35 6.39 -8.45 -14.87
CA VAL A 35 5.97 -9.87 -14.93
C VAL A 35 6.64 -10.51 -16.13
N ILE A 36 7.47 -11.51 -15.90
CA ILE A 36 8.10 -12.32 -16.94
C ILE A 36 7.46 -13.71 -16.90
N GLU A 37 6.55 -13.98 -17.83
CA GLU A 37 5.91 -15.28 -18.01
C GLU A 37 6.66 -16.09 -19.08
N ARG A 38 7.05 -17.32 -18.75
CA ARG A 38 7.62 -18.35 -19.63
C ARG A 38 6.86 -19.66 -19.42
N GLU A 39 7.00 -20.59 -20.37
CA GLU A 39 6.25 -21.86 -20.43
C GLU A 39 6.21 -22.68 -19.13
N ASN A 40 7.24 -22.60 -18.27
CA ASN A 40 7.28 -23.24 -16.96
C ASN A 40 7.72 -22.30 -15.82
N PHE A 41 7.75 -20.99 -16.03
CA PHE A 41 8.30 -20.04 -15.05
C PHE A 41 7.65 -18.67 -15.13
N THR A 42 7.18 -18.18 -13.99
CA THR A 42 6.67 -16.82 -13.85
C THR A 42 7.48 -16.07 -12.81
N LEU A 43 8.22 -15.04 -13.24
CA LEU A 43 8.92 -14.13 -12.33
C LEU A 43 8.10 -12.86 -12.16
N TYR A 44 7.75 -12.56 -10.92
CA TYR A 44 7.05 -11.35 -10.54
C TYR A 44 7.97 -10.42 -9.75
N ILE A 45 8.21 -9.22 -10.27
CA ILE A 45 9.02 -8.17 -9.64
C ILE A 45 8.10 -6.97 -9.32
N PRO A 46 7.52 -6.91 -8.11
CA PRO A 46 6.60 -5.85 -7.69
C PRO A 46 7.33 -4.55 -7.31
N ILE A 47 7.99 -3.86 -8.24
CA ILE A 47 8.75 -2.65 -7.90
C ILE A 47 7.81 -1.55 -7.39
N THR A 48 6.80 -1.20 -8.19
CA THR A 48 5.86 -0.13 -7.85
C THR A 48 5.00 -0.54 -6.67
N SER A 49 4.51 -1.77 -6.68
CA SER A 49 3.74 -2.36 -5.58
C SER A 49 4.52 -2.31 -4.24
N ALA A 50 5.79 -2.74 -4.23
CA ALA A 50 6.58 -2.78 -3.01
C ALA A 50 6.89 -1.37 -2.46
N ILE A 51 7.20 -0.41 -3.34
CA ILE A 51 7.43 0.99 -2.94
C ILE A 51 6.16 1.58 -2.33
N LEU A 52 5.00 1.37 -2.98
CA LEU A 52 3.72 1.88 -2.50
C LEU A 52 3.41 1.35 -1.09
N VAL A 53 3.53 0.02 -0.90
CA VAL A 53 3.32 -0.62 0.40
C VAL A 53 4.29 -0.08 1.45
N SER A 54 5.57 0.09 1.10
CA SER A 54 6.59 0.63 2.00
C SER A 54 6.28 2.07 2.45
N VAL A 55 5.86 2.94 1.53
CA VAL A 55 5.47 4.32 1.85
C VAL A 55 4.25 4.34 2.77
N VAL A 56 3.21 3.56 2.47
CA VAL A 56 2.00 3.47 3.31
C VAL A 56 2.37 3.00 4.72
N LEU A 57 3.14 1.91 4.85
CA LEU A 57 3.60 1.42 6.15
C LEU A 57 4.45 2.45 6.89
N SER A 58 5.35 3.15 6.19
CA SER A 58 6.20 4.19 6.79
C SER A 58 5.37 5.35 7.34
N VAL A 59 4.37 5.82 6.60
CA VAL A 59 3.45 6.87 7.06
C VAL A 59 2.65 6.40 8.27
N LEU A 60 2.13 5.16 8.25
CA LEU A 60 1.39 4.61 9.39
C LEU A 60 2.27 4.49 10.65
N LEU A 61 3.49 3.99 10.50
CA LEU A 61 4.45 3.89 11.60
C LEU A 61 4.87 5.27 12.12
N ALA A 62 5.09 6.25 11.24
CA ALA A 62 5.40 7.62 11.62
C ALA A 62 4.25 8.27 12.40
N LEU A 63 3.00 8.08 11.97
CA LEU A 63 1.82 8.55 12.68
C LEU A 63 1.65 7.85 14.04
N LEU A 64 1.80 6.52 14.09
CA LEU A 64 1.75 5.76 15.34
C LEU A 64 2.83 6.22 16.34
N ARG A 65 4.06 6.46 15.86
CA ARG A 65 5.16 6.99 16.67
C ARG A 65 4.84 8.40 17.16
N GLY A 66 4.37 9.29 16.29
CA GLY A 66 3.99 10.66 16.66
C GLY A 66 2.80 10.74 17.63
N LEU A 67 1.91 9.76 17.61
CA LEU A 67 0.75 9.65 18.51
C LEU A 67 1.07 8.96 19.85
N THR A 68 2.10 8.12 19.90
CA THR A 68 2.50 7.35 21.10
C THR A 68 3.70 7.97 21.83
N GLY A 69 4.56 8.69 21.12
CA GLY A 69 5.74 9.38 21.66
C GLY A 69 5.50 10.81 22.13
N ARG A 70 4.25 11.15 22.47
CA ARG A 70 3.88 12.37 23.21
C ARG A 70 3.37 11.99 24.58
#